data_AF-A0A453JC83-F1
#
_entry.id   AF-A0A453JC83-F1
#
_cell.length_a   1.000
_cell.length_b   1.000
_cell.length_c   1.000
_cell.angle_alpha   90.00
_cell.angle_beta   90.00
_cell.angle_gamma   90.00
#
_symmetry.space_group_name_H-M   'P 1'
#
loop_
_entity.id
_entity.type
_entity.pdbx_description
1 polymer ?
#
loop_
_entity_poly.entity_id
_entity_poly.type
_entity_poly.pdbx_seq_one_letter_code
_entity_poly.pdbx_strand_id
1 'polypeptide(L)'
;LPAWSCSAHDSDSHRIYAGLQDGRVLVFDTRQHSRPLHSMAGLSKHLVHTLHSVTDNSGSRKVLSASAIGPCMWDADGNQSSPKLLLEDDNQRVCFSLACAPPSSDLLVASYRPKADYSSGDAAAPSQAYLSQTPTQSGAGKLGQHTVIRRTGNASFAEGSTCHSNVSEVRMCKSAIVPCGNDEHLFAYGDESHRGVLTWRLPSLGVHSGLIPHRQPILDLRYAGSRAGGGYLGCLSDDKLQVYRVDR
;
A
#
# COMPACT_ATOMS: atom_id res chain seq x y z
N LEU A 1 19.87 7.98 -5.27
CA LEU A 1 19.04 7.72 -4.07
C LEU A 1 18.32 6.39 -4.25
N PRO A 2 18.17 5.58 -3.19
CA PRO A 2 17.52 4.28 -3.28
C PRO A 2 16.04 4.40 -3.69
N ALA A 3 15.60 3.53 -4.59
CA ALA A 3 14.19 3.31 -4.88
C ALA A 3 13.63 2.25 -3.93
N TRP A 4 12.44 2.50 -3.38
CA TRP A 4 11.80 1.67 -2.35
C TRP A 4 10.50 1.01 -2.82
N SER A 5 9.89 1.57 -3.85
CA SER A 5 8.73 0.98 -4.51
C SER A 5 8.78 1.24 -5.99
N CYS A 6 8.10 0.39 -6.76
CA CYS A 6 7.88 0.59 -8.16
C CYS A 6 6.50 0.11 -8.57
N SER A 7 6.00 0.64 -9.68
CA SER A 7 4.80 0.15 -10.35
C SER A 7 4.97 0.36 -11.85
N ALA A 8 4.44 -0.58 -12.62
CA ALA A 8 4.17 -0.40 -14.04
C ALA A 8 2.66 -0.46 -14.27
N HIS A 9 2.22 -0.08 -15.47
CA HIS A 9 0.83 -0.22 -15.88
C HIS A 9 0.74 -1.35 -16.91
N ASP A 10 -0.23 -2.26 -16.75
CA ASP A 10 -0.33 -3.50 -17.56
C ASP A 10 -0.70 -3.26 -19.04
N SER A 11 -1.25 -2.09 -19.40
CA SER A 11 -1.64 -1.81 -20.79
C SER A 11 -0.63 -0.90 -21.51
N ASP A 12 0.19 -1.51 -22.37
CA ASP A 12 1.01 -0.87 -23.43
C ASP A 12 1.73 0.43 -23.01
N SER A 13 2.01 0.51 -21.72
CA SER A 13 2.49 1.68 -21.06
C SER A 13 3.98 1.46 -20.97
N HIS A 14 4.73 2.10 -21.84
CA HIS A 14 6.17 2.18 -21.70
C HIS A 14 6.62 2.90 -20.41
N ARG A 15 5.70 3.27 -19.51
CA ARG A 15 6.00 3.98 -18.26
C ARG A 15 6.20 3.05 -17.07
N ILE A 16 7.25 3.34 -16.33
CA ILE A 16 7.58 2.75 -15.03
C ILE A 16 7.71 3.88 -14.01
N TYR A 17 7.14 3.68 -12.83
CA TYR A 17 7.22 4.62 -11.71
C TYR A 17 8.13 4.06 -10.62
N ALA A 18 8.96 4.91 -10.03
CA ALA A 18 9.82 4.53 -8.91
C ALA A 18 9.67 5.53 -7.76
N GLY A 19 9.37 5.03 -6.57
CA GLY A 19 9.22 5.81 -5.35
C GLY A 19 10.54 5.83 -4.59
N LEU A 20 11.00 7.01 -4.22
CA LEU A 20 12.32 7.21 -3.62
C LEU A 20 12.25 7.39 -2.09
N GLN A 21 13.41 7.26 -1.46
CA GLN A 21 13.58 7.48 -0.02
C GLN A 21 13.30 8.91 0.43
N ASP A 22 13.48 9.89 -0.46
CA ASP A 22 13.34 11.33 -0.17
C ASP A 22 11.96 11.89 -0.52
N GLY A 23 10.96 11.01 -0.72
CA GLY A 23 9.58 11.39 -1.01
C GLY A 23 9.29 11.70 -2.47
N ARG A 24 10.28 11.61 -3.36
CA ARG A 24 10.07 11.82 -4.79
C ARG A 24 9.53 10.58 -5.50
N VAL A 25 8.85 10.82 -6.61
CA VAL A 25 8.47 9.79 -7.59
C VAL A 25 9.14 10.11 -8.92
N LEU A 26 9.89 9.14 -9.45
CA LEU A 26 10.47 9.20 -10.79
C LEU A 26 9.56 8.50 -11.79
N VAL A 27 9.45 9.07 -12.99
CA VAL A 27 8.75 8.48 -14.12
C VAL A 27 9.77 8.15 -15.19
N PHE A 28 9.82 6.89 -15.63
CA PHE A 28 10.70 6.42 -16.69
C PHE A 28 9.88 6.03 -17.92
N ASP A 29 10.44 6.21 -19.11
CA ASP A 29 9.94 5.60 -20.35
C ASP A 29 10.93 4.52 -20.79
N THR A 30 10.47 3.28 -20.91
CA THR A 30 11.28 2.13 -21.34
C THR A 30 11.91 2.31 -22.73
N ARG A 31 11.36 3.22 -23.55
CA ARG A 31 11.93 3.58 -24.86
C ARG A 31 13.07 4.60 -24.73
N GLN A 32 13.18 5.32 -23.61
CA GLN A 32 14.22 6.32 -23.33
C GLN A 32 15.06 5.90 -22.12
N HIS A 33 16.28 5.42 -22.37
CA HIS A 33 17.15 4.84 -21.34
C HIS A 33 18.09 5.85 -20.65
N SER A 34 18.16 7.11 -21.11
CA SER A 34 19.19 8.05 -20.65
C SER A 34 18.87 8.79 -19.35
N ARG A 35 17.59 9.02 -19.05
CA ARG A 35 17.13 9.74 -17.84
C ARG A 35 15.64 9.52 -17.60
N PRO A 36 15.15 9.71 -16.36
CA PRO A 36 13.72 9.79 -16.09
C PRO A 36 13.07 10.87 -16.97
N LEU A 37 11.84 10.62 -17.42
CA LEU A 37 10.98 11.63 -18.04
C LEU A 37 10.67 12.75 -17.05
N HIS A 38 10.32 12.37 -15.82
CA HIS A 38 9.92 13.29 -14.76
C HIS A 38 10.53 12.90 -13.41
N SER A 39 10.80 13.90 -12.60
CA SER A 39 11.17 13.78 -11.19
C SER A 39 10.23 14.66 -10.39
N MET A 40 9.21 14.06 -9.77
CA MET A 40 8.13 14.77 -9.08
C MET A 40 8.41 14.85 -7.59
N ALA A 41 8.32 16.04 -7.00
CA ALA A 41 8.50 16.28 -5.57
C ALA A 41 7.24 15.86 -4.79
N GLY A 42 7.43 15.13 -3.69
CA GLY A 42 6.35 14.77 -2.78
C GLY A 42 5.97 15.86 -1.79
N LEU A 43 4.89 15.61 -1.04
CA LEU A 43 4.45 16.49 0.06
C LEU A 43 5.38 16.43 1.29
N SER A 44 6.25 15.44 1.37
CA SER A 44 7.18 15.25 2.47
C SER A 44 8.48 14.62 1.97
N LYS A 45 9.48 14.53 2.87
CA LYS A 45 10.73 13.80 2.63
C LYS A 45 10.69 12.34 3.12
N HIS A 46 9.50 11.84 3.48
CA HIS A 46 9.34 10.44 3.87
C HIS A 46 9.43 9.52 2.65
N LEU A 47 9.85 8.28 2.84
CA LEU A 47 9.98 7.35 1.72
C LEU A 47 8.63 7.01 1.13
N VAL A 48 8.63 6.75 -0.16
CA VAL A 48 7.47 6.24 -0.89
C VAL A 48 7.50 4.70 -0.87
N HIS A 49 6.73 4.07 0.02
CA HIS A 49 6.79 2.62 0.26
C HIS A 49 5.87 1.84 -0.67
N THR A 50 4.85 2.48 -1.22
CA THR A 50 3.88 1.84 -2.11
C THR A 50 3.63 2.73 -3.31
N LEU A 51 3.54 2.11 -4.47
CA LEU A 51 3.11 2.72 -5.72
C LEU A 51 2.11 1.79 -6.42
N HIS A 52 1.06 2.37 -6.97
CA HIS A 52 0.13 1.73 -7.87
C HIS A 52 -0.13 2.65 -9.06
N SER A 53 0.01 2.14 -10.27
CA SER A 53 -0.49 2.83 -11.46
C SER A 53 -1.97 2.49 -11.62
N VAL A 54 -2.80 3.51 -11.76
CA VAL A 54 -4.26 3.36 -11.88
C VAL A 54 -4.81 4.29 -12.95
N THR A 55 -6.05 4.05 -13.32
CA THR A 55 -6.84 4.94 -14.18
C THR A 55 -7.97 5.51 -13.33
N ASP A 56 -8.17 6.82 -13.41
CA ASP A 56 -9.30 7.45 -12.75
C ASP A 56 -10.57 7.40 -13.61
N ASN A 57 -11.68 7.90 -13.07
CA ASN A 57 -12.99 7.81 -13.73
C ASN A 57 -13.09 8.70 -14.97
N SER A 58 -12.13 9.60 -15.18
CA SER A 58 -12.00 10.38 -16.41
C SER A 58 -11.23 9.64 -17.51
N GLY A 59 -10.72 8.44 -17.22
CA GLY A 59 -9.82 7.69 -18.10
C GLY A 59 -8.37 8.19 -18.02
N SER A 60 -8.06 9.14 -17.14
CA SER A 60 -6.72 9.71 -17.00
C SER A 60 -5.84 8.78 -16.16
N ARG A 61 -4.58 8.65 -16.57
CA ARG A 61 -3.61 7.86 -15.81
C ARG A 61 -3.22 8.63 -14.55
N LYS A 62 -3.30 7.95 -13.42
CA LYS A 62 -2.84 8.46 -12.12
C LYS A 62 -1.84 7.49 -11.51
N VAL A 63 -1.03 8.02 -10.61
CA VAL A 63 -0.21 7.21 -9.72
C VAL A 63 -0.76 7.39 -8.32
N LEU A 64 -0.98 6.30 -7.60
CA LEU A 64 -1.23 6.33 -6.17
C LEU A 64 0.08 5.96 -5.48
N SER A 65 0.45 6.74 -4.48
CA SER A 65 1.61 6.47 -3.63
C SER A 65 1.20 6.40 -2.18
N ALA A 66 2.00 5.78 -1.34
CA ALA A 66 1.90 5.98 0.10
C ALA A 66 3.28 6.19 0.74
N SER A 67 3.29 7.06 1.74
CA SER A 67 4.43 7.37 2.61
C SER A 67 3.92 7.51 4.04
N ALA A 68 4.80 7.77 5.02
CA ALA A 68 4.42 7.86 6.43
C ALA A 68 3.23 8.81 6.71
N ILE A 69 3.08 9.89 5.92
CA ILE A 69 1.99 10.87 6.06
C ILE A 69 0.64 10.41 5.49
N GLY A 70 0.60 9.27 4.81
CA GLY A 70 -0.61 8.76 4.17
C GLY A 70 -0.50 8.57 2.65
N PRO A 71 -1.62 8.16 2.03
CA PRO A 71 -1.72 7.96 0.59
C PRO A 71 -1.88 9.29 -0.16
N CYS A 72 -1.19 9.41 -1.29
CA CYS A 72 -1.27 10.55 -2.20
C CYS A 72 -1.60 10.09 -3.63
N MET A 73 -2.22 10.98 -4.41
CA MET A 73 -2.46 10.78 -5.83
C MET A 73 -1.71 11.83 -6.65
N TRP A 74 -1.11 11.36 -7.74
CA TRP A 74 -0.32 12.14 -8.67
C TRP A 74 -0.96 12.10 -10.05
N ASP A 75 -0.84 13.19 -10.78
CA ASP A 75 -1.12 13.16 -12.21
C ASP A 75 0.05 12.49 -12.93
N ALA A 76 -0.20 11.39 -13.65
CA ALA A 76 0.87 10.67 -14.33
C ALA A 76 1.32 11.37 -15.63
N ASP A 77 0.44 12.19 -16.21
CA ASP A 77 0.64 12.93 -17.47
C ASP A 77 0.91 14.42 -17.24
N GLY A 78 0.73 14.89 -16.00
CA GLY A 78 0.81 16.30 -15.63
C GLY A 78 2.23 16.83 -15.47
N ASN A 79 2.42 18.08 -15.91
CA ASN A 79 3.65 18.83 -15.68
C ASN A 79 3.65 19.38 -14.23
N GLN A 80 4.49 18.82 -13.36
CA GLN A 80 4.93 19.40 -12.08
C GLN A 80 3.83 19.74 -11.04
N SER A 81 2.58 19.27 -11.17
CA SER A 81 1.57 19.51 -10.14
C SER A 81 1.92 18.73 -8.87
N SER A 82 1.90 19.42 -7.73
CA SER A 82 2.12 18.80 -6.42
C SER A 82 1.09 17.68 -6.22
N PRO A 83 1.50 16.50 -5.70
CA PRO A 83 0.57 15.44 -5.37
C PRO A 83 -0.51 15.91 -4.40
N LYS A 84 -1.67 15.26 -4.44
CA LYS A 84 -2.76 15.49 -3.50
C LYS A 84 -2.80 14.39 -2.46
N LEU A 85 -2.79 14.75 -1.18
CA LEU A 85 -3.07 13.82 -0.09
C LEU A 85 -4.54 13.38 -0.17
N LEU A 86 -4.82 12.10 0.00
CA LEU A 86 -6.19 11.58 -0.13
C LEU A 86 -7.03 11.76 1.13
N LEU A 87 -6.39 11.69 2.29
CA LEU A 87 -6.99 11.92 3.59
C LEU A 87 -6.07 12.83 4.40
N GLU A 88 -6.61 13.93 4.90
CA GLU A 88 -5.90 14.71 5.91
C GLU A 88 -5.85 13.90 7.21
N ASP A 89 -4.73 13.99 7.91
CA ASP A 89 -4.48 13.21 9.11
C ASP A 89 -3.92 14.09 10.23
N ASP A 90 -4.24 13.75 11.47
CA ASP A 90 -3.85 14.49 12.68
C ASP A 90 -2.39 14.23 13.12
N ASN A 91 -1.61 13.52 12.28
CA ASN A 91 -0.21 13.16 12.48
C ASN A 91 0.02 12.27 13.72
N GLN A 92 -1.02 11.57 14.21
CA GLN A 92 -0.91 10.58 15.30
C GLN A 92 -0.65 9.16 14.78
N ARG A 93 -0.86 8.92 13.47
CA ARG A 93 -0.68 7.61 12.84
C ARG A 93 0.37 7.66 11.72
N VAL A 94 1.00 6.52 11.48
CA VAL A 94 2.01 6.34 10.42
C VAL A 94 1.46 5.34 9.42
N CYS A 95 1.26 5.79 8.18
CA CYS A 95 0.87 4.90 7.08
C CYS A 95 2.07 4.00 6.70
N PHE A 96 1.81 2.70 6.59
CA PHE A 96 2.84 1.70 6.25
C PHE A 96 2.44 0.82 5.05
N SER A 97 1.16 0.81 4.66
CA SER A 97 0.68 0.08 3.47
C SER A 97 -0.51 0.78 2.83
N LEU A 98 -0.65 0.59 1.53
CA LEU A 98 -1.79 1.01 0.73
C LEU A 98 -2.17 -0.13 -0.21
N ALA A 99 -3.37 -0.68 -0.03
CA ALA A 99 -3.95 -1.64 -0.95
C ALA A 99 -4.88 -0.93 -1.93
N CYS A 100 -4.86 -1.40 -3.16
CA CYS A 100 -5.68 -0.90 -4.28
C CYS A 100 -6.11 -2.13 -5.09
N ALA A 101 -7.23 -2.02 -5.81
CA ALA A 101 -7.64 -2.97 -6.84
C ALA A 101 -7.48 -2.34 -8.24
N PRO A 102 -6.24 -2.26 -8.79
CA PRO A 102 -6.04 -1.78 -10.14
C PRO A 102 -6.90 -2.58 -11.15
N PRO A 103 -7.35 -1.93 -12.24
CA PRO A 103 -6.93 -0.60 -12.69
C PRO A 103 -7.70 0.57 -12.07
N SER A 104 -8.75 0.34 -11.26
CA SER A 104 -9.55 1.42 -10.66
C SER A 104 -8.84 2.08 -9.49
N SER A 105 -9.19 3.35 -9.24
CA SER A 105 -8.76 4.14 -8.08
C SER A 105 -9.89 4.39 -7.06
N ASP A 106 -11.05 3.75 -7.22
CA ASP A 106 -12.26 4.07 -6.43
C ASP A 106 -12.28 3.47 -5.03
N LEU A 107 -11.60 2.33 -4.85
CA LEU A 107 -11.58 1.58 -3.60
C LEU A 107 -10.14 1.31 -3.17
N LEU A 108 -9.74 1.93 -2.08
CA LEU A 108 -8.42 1.80 -1.49
C LEU A 108 -8.55 1.43 -0.01
N VAL A 109 -7.50 0.80 0.53
CA VAL A 109 -7.38 0.61 1.98
C VAL A 109 -5.99 1.04 2.42
N ALA A 110 -5.92 2.08 3.24
CA ALA A 110 -4.68 2.51 3.86
C ALA A 110 -4.54 1.84 5.24
N SER A 111 -3.33 1.36 5.55
CA SER A 111 -3.03 0.70 6.81
C SER A 111 -2.06 1.55 7.61
N TYR A 112 -2.42 1.79 8.87
CA TYR A 112 -1.68 2.67 9.75
C TYR A 112 -1.35 1.97 11.08
N ARG A 113 -0.23 2.38 11.66
CA ARG A 113 0.15 2.06 13.03
C ARG A 113 0.22 3.34 13.85
N PRO A 114 0.02 3.29 15.17
CA PRO A 114 0.26 4.44 16.03
C PRO A 114 1.70 4.92 15.89
N LYS A 115 1.91 6.24 15.97
CA LYS A 115 3.26 6.80 16.10
C LYS A 115 3.87 6.33 17.42
N ALA A 116 5.16 6.04 17.43
CA ALA A 116 5.83 5.66 18.69
C ALA A 116 5.91 6.89 19.62
N ASP A 117 5.48 6.73 20.87
CA ASP A 117 5.67 7.73 21.91
C ASP A 117 7.14 7.78 22.29
N TYR A 118 7.89 8.73 21.72
CA TYR A 118 9.26 8.99 22.15
C TYR A 118 9.24 9.84 23.42
N SER A 119 8.82 9.26 24.54
CA SER A 119 9.01 9.84 25.87
C SER A 119 10.43 9.59 26.38
N SER A 120 11.45 10.03 25.64
CA SER A 120 12.82 10.17 26.15
C SER A 120 13.56 11.18 25.29
N GLY A 121 14.19 12.15 25.94
CA GLY A 121 14.76 13.37 25.36
C GLY A 121 16.05 13.18 24.56
N ASP A 122 16.13 12.16 23.71
CA ASP A 122 17.15 12.11 22.68
C ASP A 122 16.65 12.87 21.45
N ALA A 123 17.10 14.12 21.38
CA ALA A 123 17.00 15.01 20.23
C ALA A 123 17.84 14.48 19.05
N ALA A 124 17.39 13.37 18.50
CA ALA A 124 17.59 13.01 17.11
C ALA A 124 16.32 12.25 16.74
N ALA A 125 15.41 12.89 16.02
CA ALA A 125 14.49 12.15 15.16
C ALA A 125 15.26 11.89 13.87
N PRO A 126 16.06 10.82 13.73
CA PRO A 126 16.31 10.35 12.39
C PRO A 126 14.95 9.85 11.92
N SER A 127 14.45 10.44 10.84
CA SER A 127 13.78 9.69 9.77
C SER A 127 13.76 8.21 10.10
N GLN A 128 12.62 7.67 10.59
CA GLN A 128 12.49 6.26 11.00
C GLN A 128 13.42 5.49 10.09
N ALA A 129 14.60 5.10 10.61
CA ALA A 129 15.54 4.36 9.83
C ALA A 129 14.68 3.21 9.35
N TYR A 130 14.54 3.07 8.03
CA TYR A 130 13.68 2.05 7.46
C TYR A 130 14.40 0.75 7.76
N LEU A 131 14.19 0.32 9.00
CA LEU A 131 14.86 -0.75 9.67
C LEU A 131 14.44 -1.96 8.87
N SER A 132 15.41 -2.40 8.08
CA SER A 132 15.63 -3.72 7.56
C SER A 132 14.39 -4.61 7.41
N GLN A 133 14.19 -5.13 6.20
CA GLN A 133 13.28 -6.27 5.96
C GLN A 133 13.68 -7.52 6.76
N THR A 134 14.75 -7.50 7.57
CA THR A 134 15.09 -8.59 8.46
C THR A 134 14.06 -8.77 9.56
N PRO A 135 13.67 -10.01 9.87
CA PRO A 135 12.78 -10.34 10.96
C PRO A 135 13.47 -10.02 12.30
N THR A 136 13.28 -8.82 12.82
CA THR A 136 13.34 -8.66 14.28
C THR A 136 12.18 -9.47 14.84
N GLN A 137 12.45 -10.31 15.86
CA GLN A 137 11.41 -10.98 16.65
C GLN A 137 10.54 -9.89 17.28
N SER A 138 9.55 -9.45 16.53
CA SER A 138 8.51 -8.54 16.99
C SER A 138 7.59 -9.37 17.87
N GLY A 139 7.14 -8.79 18.98
CA GLY A 139 6.11 -9.38 19.84
C GLY A 139 4.78 -9.60 19.10
N ALA A 140 3.67 -9.73 19.81
CA ALA A 140 2.34 -9.98 19.24
C ALA A 140 1.80 -8.88 18.28
N GLY A 141 2.60 -7.86 17.95
CA GLY A 141 2.20 -6.67 17.21
C GLY A 141 1.63 -5.59 18.12
N LYS A 142 1.33 -4.43 17.53
CA LYS A 142 0.54 -3.35 18.15
C LYS A 142 -0.80 -3.25 17.46
N LEU A 143 -1.79 -2.68 18.14
CA LEU A 143 -3.09 -2.42 17.54
C LEU A 143 -2.94 -1.35 16.45
N GLY A 144 -3.07 -1.76 15.19
CA GLY A 144 -3.12 -0.89 14.04
C GLY A 144 -4.55 -0.70 13.53
N GLN A 145 -4.68 0.11 12.49
CA GLN A 145 -5.94 0.43 11.85
C GLN A 145 -5.84 0.27 10.33
N HIS A 146 -6.92 -0.21 9.72
CA HIS A 146 -7.07 -0.29 8.27
C HIS A 146 -8.34 0.46 7.89
N THR A 147 -8.17 1.48 7.05
CA THR A 147 -9.21 2.45 6.75
C THR A 147 -9.54 2.37 5.26
N VAL A 148 -10.82 2.16 4.95
CA VAL A 148 -11.30 2.26 3.57
C VAL A 148 -11.26 3.72 3.14
N ILE A 149 -10.71 3.95 1.96
CA ILE A 149 -10.74 5.26 1.30
C ILE A 149 -11.55 5.08 0.03
N ARG A 150 -12.62 5.85 -0.09
CA ARG A 150 -13.51 5.81 -1.24
C ARG A 150 -13.45 7.13 -1.98
N ARG A 151 -13.39 7.05 -3.30
CA ARG A 151 -13.53 8.21 -4.17
C ARG A 151 -14.96 8.75 -4.13
N THR A 152 -15.11 10.05 -3.88
CA THR A 152 -16.41 10.75 -3.84
C THR A 152 -16.61 11.71 -5.00
N GLY A 153 -15.55 11.99 -5.77
CA GLY A 153 -15.60 12.83 -6.96
C GLY A 153 -14.35 12.69 -7.83
N ASN A 154 -14.17 13.57 -8.81
CA ASN A 154 -13.08 13.46 -9.79
C ASN A 154 -11.66 13.54 -9.20
N ALA A 155 -11.50 14.17 -8.03
CA ALA A 155 -10.23 14.24 -7.31
C ALA A 155 -10.42 14.26 -5.78
N SER A 156 -11.60 13.83 -5.31
CA SER A 156 -12.00 13.92 -3.91
C SER A 156 -12.20 12.52 -3.36
N PHE A 157 -11.77 12.34 -2.11
CA PHE A 157 -11.81 11.07 -1.40
C PHE A 157 -12.36 11.30 0.00
N ALA A 158 -12.99 10.26 0.55
CA ALA A 158 -13.51 10.27 1.91
C ALA A 158 -13.06 9.02 2.65
N GLU A 159 -12.87 9.20 3.95
CA GLU A 159 -12.66 8.12 4.91
C GLU A 159 -13.97 7.33 5.08
N GLY A 160 -13.87 6.01 5.01
CA GLY A 160 -14.97 5.08 5.17
C GLY A 160 -14.85 4.27 6.46
N SER A 161 -15.24 3.00 6.39
CA SER A 161 -15.12 2.07 7.52
C SER A 161 -13.66 1.86 7.92
N THR A 162 -13.42 1.66 9.21
CA THR A 162 -12.10 1.31 9.76
C THR A 162 -12.21 0.02 10.58
N CYS A 163 -11.25 -0.89 10.42
CA CYS A 163 -11.08 -2.06 11.29
C CYS A 163 -9.70 -2.05 11.93
N HIS A 164 -9.53 -2.88 12.95
CA HIS A 164 -8.29 -2.96 13.74
C HIS A 164 -7.72 -4.37 13.69
N SER A 165 -6.40 -4.48 13.63
CA SER A 165 -5.67 -5.75 13.68
C SER A 165 -4.28 -5.56 14.29
N ASN A 166 -3.57 -6.65 14.55
CA ASN A 166 -2.22 -6.59 15.08
C ASN A 166 -1.21 -6.35 13.96
N VAL A 167 -0.55 -5.20 14.00
CA VAL A 167 0.39 -4.75 12.98
C VAL A 167 1.81 -4.66 13.50
N SER A 168 2.79 -4.74 12.59
CA SER A 168 4.20 -4.60 12.95
C SER A 168 4.52 -3.18 13.42
N GLU A 169 5.29 -3.08 14.50
CA GLU A 169 5.77 -1.80 15.01
C GLU A 169 6.74 -1.11 14.04
N VAL A 170 7.50 -1.90 13.29
CA VAL A 170 8.61 -1.41 12.46
C VAL A 170 8.48 -1.81 10.99
N ARG A 171 8.04 -3.04 10.69
CA ARG A 171 8.01 -3.55 9.31
C ARG A 171 6.90 -2.91 8.48
N MET A 172 7.15 -2.85 7.17
CA MET A 172 6.16 -2.46 6.17
C MET A 172 5.56 -3.70 5.54
N CYS A 173 4.55 -4.30 6.19
CA CYS A 173 3.86 -5.45 5.64
C CYS A 173 2.91 -5.01 4.52
N LYS A 174 2.92 -5.69 3.38
CA LYS A 174 2.01 -5.40 2.28
C LYS A 174 0.62 -5.94 2.56
N SER A 175 -0.38 -5.25 2.00
CA SER A 175 -1.78 -5.65 1.99
C SER A 175 -2.31 -5.68 0.56
N ALA A 176 -3.41 -6.40 0.34
CA ALA A 176 -4.00 -6.58 -0.98
C ALA A 176 -5.52 -6.41 -0.94
N ILE A 177 -6.09 -5.96 -2.05
CA ILE A 177 -7.53 -6.07 -2.32
C ILE A 177 -7.71 -7.23 -3.30
N VAL A 178 -8.59 -8.16 -2.95
CA VAL A 178 -8.87 -9.40 -3.68
C VAL A 178 -10.30 -9.34 -4.23
N PRO A 179 -10.49 -9.20 -5.56
CA PRO A 179 -11.81 -9.31 -6.19
C PRO A 179 -12.33 -10.76 -6.14
N CYS A 180 -13.54 -10.95 -5.61
CA CYS A 180 -14.15 -12.27 -5.39
C CYS A 180 -15.35 -12.57 -6.31
N GLY A 181 -15.65 -11.69 -7.27
CA GLY A 181 -16.83 -11.81 -8.15
C GLY A 181 -18.00 -10.95 -7.66
N ASN A 182 -18.98 -10.68 -8.54
CA ASN A 182 -20.17 -9.86 -8.23
C ASN A 182 -19.88 -8.49 -7.58
N ASP A 183 -18.80 -7.82 -8.01
CA ASP A 183 -18.28 -6.58 -7.42
C ASP A 183 -17.91 -6.65 -5.91
N GLU A 184 -17.86 -7.86 -5.35
CA GLU A 184 -17.37 -8.09 -4.00
C GLU A 184 -15.84 -8.13 -3.96
N HIS A 185 -15.31 -7.51 -2.92
CA HIS A 185 -13.88 -7.38 -2.69
C HIS A 185 -13.55 -7.77 -1.25
N LEU A 186 -12.44 -8.47 -1.05
CA LEU A 186 -11.86 -8.72 0.25
C LEU A 186 -10.62 -7.85 0.44
N PHE A 187 -10.49 -7.26 1.60
CA PHE A 187 -9.21 -6.73 2.09
C PHE A 187 -8.44 -7.88 2.75
N ALA A 188 -7.22 -8.11 2.33
CA ALA A 188 -6.32 -9.12 2.89
C ALA A 188 -5.09 -8.45 3.49
N TYR A 189 -4.73 -8.85 4.72
CA TYR A 189 -3.60 -8.30 5.46
C TYR A 189 -2.95 -9.38 6.34
N GLY A 190 -1.62 -9.31 6.48
CA GLY A 190 -0.86 -10.21 7.35
C GLY A 190 -0.85 -9.74 8.80
N ASP A 191 -1.55 -10.45 9.69
CA ASP A 191 -1.67 -10.11 11.11
C ASP A 191 -0.51 -10.71 11.92
N GLU A 192 0.11 -9.90 12.79
CA GLU A 192 1.27 -10.27 13.59
C GLU A 192 0.97 -11.33 14.65
N SER A 193 -0.22 -11.27 15.27
CA SER A 193 -0.61 -12.19 16.32
C SER A 193 -1.02 -13.55 15.74
N HIS A 194 -1.77 -13.54 14.64
CA HIS A 194 -2.22 -14.75 13.93
C HIS A 194 -1.09 -15.40 13.13
N ARG A 195 -0.04 -14.63 12.77
CA ARG A 195 1.05 -15.04 11.85
C ARG A 195 0.53 -15.58 10.53
N GLY A 196 -0.60 -15.05 10.08
CA GLY A 196 -1.29 -15.47 8.88
C GLY A 196 -2.04 -14.30 8.28
N VAL A 197 -2.69 -14.55 7.16
CA VAL A 197 -3.50 -13.52 6.51
C VAL A 197 -4.90 -13.53 7.10
N LEU A 198 -5.37 -12.37 7.55
CA LEU A 198 -6.77 -12.13 7.86
C LEU A 198 -7.43 -11.45 6.65
N THR A 199 -8.70 -11.79 6.41
CA THR A 199 -9.51 -11.22 5.34
C THR A 199 -10.78 -10.58 5.89
N TRP A 200 -11.16 -9.45 5.31
CA TRP A 200 -12.36 -8.69 5.66
C TRP A 200 -13.13 -8.29 4.39
N ARG A 201 -14.46 -8.27 4.47
CA ARG A 201 -15.33 -7.85 3.37
C ARG A 201 -15.26 -6.34 3.18
N LEU A 202 -15.00 -5.88 1.97
CA LEU A 202 -15.09 -4.46 1.62
C LEU A 202 -16.49 -4.13 1.11
N PRO A 203 -16.99 -2.89 1.34
CA PRO A 203 -16.34 -1.77 2.02
C PRO A 203 -16.61 -1.74 3.55
N SER A 204 -17.38 -2.69 4.09
CA SER A 204 -17.82 -2.68 5.50
C SER A 204 -16.70 -3.01 6.49
N LEU A 205 -15.62 -3.63 6.02
CA LEU A 205 -14.57 -4.26 6.82
C LEU A 205 -15.11 -5.29 7.83
N GLY A 206 -16.21 -5.96 7.48
CA GLY A 206 -16.71 -7.09 8.26
C GLY A 206 -15.75 -8.28 8.19
N VAL A 207 -15.48 -8.92 9.33
CA VAL A 207 -14.59 -10.11 9.38
C VAL A 207 -15.10 -11.18 8.42
N HIS A 208 -14.18 -11.73 7.61
CA HIS A 208 -14.49 -12.80 6.66
C HIS A 208 -13.86 -14.12 7.11
N SER A 209 -12.54 -14.23 7.07
CA SER A 209 -11.82 -15.45 7.47
C SER A 209 -10.35 -15.19 7.78
N GLY A 210 -9.75 -16.09 8.55
CA GLY A 210 -8.30 -16.20 8.71
C GLY A 210 -7.75 -17.36 7.89
N LEU A 211 -6.69 -17.11 7.12
CA LEU A 211 -5.98 -18.15 6.36
C LEU A 211 -5.04 -18.93 7.27
N ILE A 212 -4.52 -20.05 6.77
CA ILE A 212 -3.66 -20.95 7.53
C ILE A 212 -2.39 -20.19 7.97
N PRO A 213 -2.09 -20.13 9.28
CA PRO A 213 -0.90 -19.46 9.76
C PRO A 213 0.41 -19.99 9.19
N HIS A 214 1.38 -19.09 9.09
CA HIS A 214 2.80 -19.38 8.98
C HIS A 214 3.41 -19.55 10.36
N ARG A 215 4.65 -20.06 10.42
CA ARG A 215 5.45 -20.07 11.66
C ARG A 215 6.05 -18.68 11.95
N GLN A 216 6.42 -17.98 10.88
CA GLN A 216 6.99 -16.63 10.91
C GLN A 216 5.94 -15.60 10.46
N PRO A 217 6.13 -14.31 10.80
CA PRO A 217 5.26 -13.23 10.32
C PRO A 217 5.15 -13.18 8.80
N ILE A 218 4.04 -12.63 8.30
CA ILE A 218 3.85 -12.38 6.87
C ILE A 218 4.69 -11.16 6.47
N LEU A 219 5.56 -11.33 5.48
CA LEU A 219 6.47 -10.32 4.95
C LEU A 219 5.92 -9.63 3.71
N ASP A 220 5.28 -10.39 2.82
CA ASP A 220 4.66 -9.87 1.61
C ASP A 220 3.34 -10.59 1.31
N LEU A 221 2.45 -9.87 0.63
CA LEU A 221 1.12 -10.32 0.26
C LEU A 221 0.77 -9.76 -1.12
N ARG A 222 0.44 -10.63 -2.06
CA ARG A 222 0.13 -10.25 -3.44
C ARG A 222 -1.04 -11.03 -4.00
N TYR A 223 -1.99 -10.30 -4.58
CA TYR A 223 -3.03 -10.87 -5.41
C TYR A 223 -2.65 -10.79 -6.88
N ALA A 224 -2.87 -11.87 -7.61
CA ALA A 224 -2.71 -11.93 -9.06
C ALA A 224 -4.00 -12.51 -9.67
N GLY A 225 -4.74 -11.67 -10.40
CA GLY A 225 -5.92 -12.09 -11.15
C GLY A 225 -5.55 -12.63 -12.53
N SER A 226 -6.30 -13.61 -13.03
CA SER A 226 -6.20 -14.06 -14.42
C SER A 226 -7.26 -13.40 -15.29
N ARG A 227 -6.88 -13.08 -16.54
CA ARG A 227 -7.82 -12.68 -17.60
C ARG A 227 -8.79 -13.80 -17.98
N ALA A 228 -8.38 -15.05 -17.82
CA ALA A 228 -9.18 -16.24 -18.13
C ALA A 228 -10.14 -16.64 -16.98
N GLY A 229 -10.24 -15.83 -15.92
CA GLY A 229 -11.04 -16.10 -14.73
C GLY A 229 -10.23 -16.64 -13.57
N GLY A 230 -10.73 -16.38 -12.35
CA GLY A 230 -10.05 -16.71 -11.10
C GLY A 230 -8.89 -15.78 -10.74
N GLY A 231 -8.26 -16.07 -9.61
CA GLY A 231 -7.06 -15.39 -9.15
C GLY A 231 -6.36 -16.17 -8.04
N TYR A 232 -5.18 -15.71 -7.67
CA TYR A 232 -4.39 -16.30 -6.60
C TYR A 232 -3.95 -15.22 -5.62
N LEU A 233 -4.05 -15.53 -4.33
CA LEU A 233 -3.46 -14.74 -3.25
C LEU A 233 -2.23 -15.48 -2.74
N GLY A 234 -1.06 -14.89 -2.94
CA GLY A 234 0.20 -15.39 -2.39
C GLY A 234 0.58 -14.63 -1.12
N CYS A 235 0.96 -15.35 -0.07
CA CYS A 235 1.54 -14.77 1.15
C CYS A 235 2.88 -15.41 1.49
N LEU A 236 3.86 -14.57 1.79
CA LEU A 236 5.26 -14.94 1.98
C LEU A 236 5.67 -14.70 3.43
N SER A 237 6.33 -15.67 4.05
CA SER A 237 7.14 -15.53 5.26
C SER A 237 8.60 -15.85 4.96
N ASP A 238 9.49 -15.73 5.95
CA ASP A 238 10.93 -16.05 5.79
C ASP A 238 11.19 -17.48 5.26
N ASP A 239 10.31 -18.42 5.61
CA ASP A 239 10.51 -19.85 5.39
C ASP A 239 9.49 -20.47 4.43
N LYS A 240 8.44 -19.74 4.03
CA LYS A 240 7.30 -20.34 3.33
C LYS A 240 6.57 -19.35 2.43
N LEU A 241 6.26 -19.79 1.22
CA LEU A 241 5.24 -19.19 0.36
C LEU A 241 3.98 -20.06 0.42
N GLN A 242 2.83 -19.47 0.75
CA GLN A 242 1.52 -20.09 0.59
C GLN A 242 0.77 -19.40 -0.54
N VAL A 243 0.05 -20.19 -1.34
CA VAL A 243 -0.77 -19.69 -2.45
C VAL A 243 -2.18 -20.21 -2.30
N TYR A 244 -3.14 -19.30 -2.28
CA TYR A 244 -4.55 -19.59 -2.15
C TYR A 244 -5.25 -19.27 -3.47
N ARG A 245 -6.08 -20.19 -3.94
CA ARG A 245 -6.96 -19.95 -5.08
C ARG A 245 -8.14 -19.09 -4.63
N VAL A 246 -8.48 -18.10 -5.43
CA VAL A 246 -9.65 -17.25 -5.26
C VAL A 246 -10.65 -17.65 -6.33
N ASP A 247 -11.71 -18.33 -5.91
CA ASP A 247 -12.82 -18.65 -6.78
C ASP A 247 -13.69 -17.40 -6.98
N ARG A 248 -14.15 -17.17 -8.21
CA ARG A 248 -15.02 -16.07 -8.62
C ARG A 248 -16.41 -16.59 -8.92
#